data_AF-A0A929SJ78-F1
#
_entry.id   AF-A0A929SJ78-F1
#
_cell.length_a   1.000
_cell.length_b   1.000
_cell.length_c   1.000
_cell.angle_alpha   90.00
_cell.angle_beta   90.00
_cell.angle_gamma   90.00
#
_symmetry.space_group_name_H-M   'P 1'
#
loop_
_entity.id
_entity.type
_entity.pdbx_description
1 polymer ?
#
loop_
_entity_poly.entity_id
_entity_poly.type
_entity_poly.pdbx_seq_one_letter_code
_entity_poly.pdbx_strand_id
1 'polypeptide(L)'
;SQLSEILRRDPRVIVRENTDIREFASEKKFDLITCDVSFISLNLILKSLTSLAKSALIVLFKPQFEVGAEAKRNKKGVLKDEKAARGARAEFERLCTELGLAALHASACKITGKEGNQEFFYLLKRMNDEI
;
A
#
# COMPACT_ATOMS: atom_id res chain seq x y z
N SER A 1 -19.03 -4.99 -11.20
CA SER A 1 -17.62 -5.23 -10.87
C SER A 1 -16.86 -3.90 -10.97
N GLN A 2 -15.75 -3.70 -10.26
CA GLN A 2 -15.15 -2.35 -10.15
C GLN A 2 -14.26 -1.96 -11.35
N LEU A 3 -13.65 -2.94 -12.03
CA LEU A 3 -12.81 -2.67 -13.21
C LEU A 3 -13.68 -2.37 -14.46
N SER A 4 -13.31 -1.32 -15.21
CA SER A 4 -13.93 -0.93 -16.48
C SER A 4 -13.88 -2.05 -17.52
N GLU A 5 -14.93 -2.15 -18.35
CA GLU A 5 -15.08 -3.14 -19.41
C GLU A 5 -13.93 -3.07 -20.44
N ILE A 6 -13.42 -1.87 -20.72
CA ILE A 6 -12.30 -1.67 -21.65
C ILE A 6 -11.05 -2.40 -21.14
N LEU A 7 -10.74 -2.29 -19.85
CA LEU A 7 -9.59 -2.96 -19.25
C LEU A 7 -9.80 -4.47 -19.14
N ARG A 8 -11.04 -4.94 -18.95
CA ARG A 8 -11.35 -6.38 -18.89
C ARG A 8 -11.13 -7.09 -20.22
N ARG A 9 -11.38 -6.39 -21.33
CA ARG A 9 -11.24 -6.94 -22.68
C ARG A 9 -9.82 -6.87 -23.23
N ASP A 10 -8.93 -6.15 -22.55
CA ASP A 10 -7.54 -6.03 -22.97
C ASP A 10 -6.79 -7.36 -22.72
N PRO A 11 -6.19 -7.99 -23.76
CA PRO A 11 -5.52 -9.28 -23.61
C PRO A 11 -4.28 -9.24 -22.71
N ARG A 12 -3.78 -8.03 -22.36
CA ARG A 12 -2.65 -7.84 -21.45
C ARG A 12 -3.09 -7.88 -19.98
N VAL A 13 -4.39 -7.84 -19.70
CA VAL A 13 -4.94 -7.73 -18.34
C VAL A 13 -5.47 -9.08 -17.88
N ILE A 14 -4.90 -9.59 -16.79
CA ILE A 14 -5.43 -10.77 -16.10
C ILE A 14 -6.16 -10.30 -14.86
N VAL A 15 -7.49 -10.43 -14.85
CA VAL A 15 -8.33 -9.96 -13.75
C VAL A 15 -8.46 -11.03 -12.68
N ARG A 16 -8.22 -10.66 -11.42
CA ARG A 16 -8.43 -11.48 -10.22
C ARG A 16 -9.31 -10.74 -9.23
N GLU A 17 -10.63 -10.85 -9.38
CA GLU A 17 -11.61 -10.32 -8.42
C GLU A 17 -11.91 -11.35 -7.31
N ASN A 18 -12.50 -10.90 -6.20
CA ASN A 18 -12.79 -11.75 -5.03
C ASN A 18 -11.55 -12.53 -4.54
N THR A 19 -10.37 -11.91 -4.66
CA THR A 19 -9.09 -12.51 -4.30
C THR A 19 -8.45 -11.67 -3.21
N ASP A 20 -8.14 -12.30 -2.07
CA ASP A 20 -7.31 -11.67 -1.05
C ASP A 20 -5.84 -11.81 -1.43
N ILE A 21 -5.11 -10.69 -1.46
CA ILE A 21 -3.68 -10.69 -1.79
C ILE A 21 -2.84 -11.51 -0.81
N ARG A 22 -3.34 -11.74 0.41
CA ARG A 22 -2.67 -12.55 1.44
C ARG A 22 -2.70 -14.04 1.11
N GLU A 23 -3.68 -14.47 0.33
CA GLU A 23 -3.89 -15.86 -0.11
C GLU A 23 -3.40 -16.09 -1.55
N PHE A 24 -3.17 -15.01 -2.30
CA PHE A 24 -2.68 -15.08 -3.66
C PHE A 24 -1.23 -15.54 -3.71
N ALA A 25 -0.97 -16.57 -4.52
CA ALA A 25 0.36 -17.06 -4.83
C ALA A 25 0.58 -17.07 -6.36
N SER A 26 1.83 -16.83 -6.76
CA SER A 26 2.25 -16.96 -8.15
C SER A 26 3.64 -17.58 -8.20
N GLU A 27 3.87 -18.46 -9.17
CA GLU A 27 5.21 -18.98 -9.47
C GLU A 27 6.14 -17.90 -10.03
N LYS A 28 5.55 -16.89 -10.68
CA LYS A 28 6.28 -15.76 -11.25
C LYS A 28 6.27 -14.60 -10.26
N LYS A 29 7.44 -13.98 -10.10
CA LYS A 29 7.56 -12.70 -9.40
C LYS A 29 7.33 -11.54 -10.37
N PHE A 30 6.81 -10.43 -9.85
CA PHE A 30 6.49 -9.24 -10.63
C PHE A 30 7.61 -8.21 -10.52
N ASP A 31 8.07 -7.65 -11.65
CA ASP A 31 9.12 -6.62 -11.66
C ASP A 31 8.69 -5.34 -10.94
N LEU A 32 7.40 -5.00 -11.03
CA LEU A 32 6.78 -3.87 -10.34
C LEU A 32 5.43 -4.29 -9.75
N ILE A 33 5.20 -3.94 -8.48
CA ILE A 33 3.90 -4.04 -7.82
C ILE A 33 3.43 -2.63 -7.43
N THR A 34 2.19 -2.29 -7.78
CA THR A 34 1.54 -1.08 -7.28
C THR A 34 0.43 -1.45 -6.30
N CYS A 35 0.31 -0.77 -5.17
CA CYS A 35 -0.72 -1.05 -4.16
C CYS A 35 -1.47 0.22 -3.75
N ASP A 36 -2.76 0.23 -4.03
CA ASP A 36 -3.72 1.20 -3.54
C ASP A 36 -4.92 0.43 -2.95
N VAL A 37 -4.92 0.27 -1.63
CA VAL A 37 -5.96 -0.45 -0.90
C VAL A 37 -6.64 0.46 0.12
N SER A 38 -7.82 0.06 0.56
CA SER A 38 -8.59 0.76 1.59
C SER A 38 -9.15 -0.26 2.58
N PHE A 39 -9.45 0.19 3.80
CA PHE A 39 -10.03 -0.64 4.87
C PHE A 39 -9.14 -1.80 5.35
N ILE A 40 -7.86 -1.79 5.02
CA ILE A 40 -6.84 -2.72 5.52
C ILE A 40 -5.53 -1.96 5.72
N SER A 41 -4.79 -2.32 6.76
CA SER A 41 -3.44 -1.82 6.99
C SER A 41 -2.46 -2.44 6.00
N LEU A 42 -1.54 -1.63 5.46
CA LEU A 42 -0.43 -2.13 4.65
C LEU A 42 0.42 -3.14 5.42
N ASN A 43 0.54 -3.02 6.75
CA ASN A 43 1.31 -3.96 7.57
C ASN A 43 0.79 -5.41 7.46
N LEU A 44 -0.51 -5.60 7.22
CA LEU A 44 -1.12 -6.92 7.09
C LEU A 44 -0.88 -7.58 5.73
N ILE A 45 -0.52 -6.80 4.70
CA ILE A 45 -0.35 -7.30 3.33
C ILE A 45 1.09 -7.18 2.83
N LEU A 46 1.93 -6.37 3.48
CA LEU A 46 3.27 -6.05 3.00
C LEU A 46 4.13 -7.30 2.81
N LYS A 47 4.03 -8.28 3.71
CA LYS A 47 4.74 -9.57 3.57
C LYS A 47 4.37 -10.31 2.28
N SER A 48 3.08 -10.35 1.93
CA SER A 48 2.59 -10.98 0.70
C SER A 48 3.00 -10.20 -0.55
N LEU A 49 2.99 -8.87 -0.49
CA LEU A 49 3.51 -8.05 -1.59
C LEU A 49 5.02 -8.30 -1.79
N THR A 50 5.80 -8.35 -0.71
CA THR A 50 7.25 -8.58 -0.76
C THR A 50 7.62 -9.96 -1.28
N SER A 51 6.81 -11.00 -1.01
CA SER A 51 7.06 -12.35 -1.53
C SER A 51 6.85 -12.44 -3.05
N LEU A 52 5.88 -11.67 -3.57
CA LEU A 52 5.52 -11.59 -4.99
C LEU A 52 6.42 -10.62 -5.78
N ALA A 53 7.04 -9.65 -5.12
CA ALA A 53 7.89 -8.66 -5.77
C ALA A 53 9.25 -9.24 -6.18
N LYS A 54 9.66 -8.96 -7.41
CA LYS A 54 11.02 -9.20 -7.91
C LYS A 54 11.94 -8.01 -7.69
N SER A 55 11.45 -6.77 -7.87
CA SER A 55 12.28 -5.57 -7.72
C SER A 55 11.60 -4.44 -6.94
N ALA A 56 10.62 -3.74 -7.54
CA ALA A 56 10.08 -2.51 -6.97
C ALA A 56 8.63 -2.65 -6.50
N LEU A 57 8.30 -1.93 -5.43
CA LEU A 57 6.93 -1.71 -5.00
C LEU A 57 6.65 -0.20 -4.95
N ILE A 58 5.49 0.20 -5.46
CA ILE A 58 4.94 1.54 -5.28
C ILE A 58 3.65 1.40 -4.48
N VAL A 59 3.66 1.85 -3.23
CA VAL A 59 2.50 1.68 -2.33
C VAL A 59 1.97 3.04 -1.86
N LEU A 60 0.65 3.13 -1.71
CA LEU A 60 -0.03 4.31 -1.18
C LEU A 60 -0.36 4.07 0.30
N PHE A 61 0.42 4.71 1.18
CA PHE A 61 0.19 4.70 2.61
C PHE A 61 -0.95 5.67 2.97
N LYS A 62 -1.96 5.15 3.65
CA LYS A 62 -3.18 5.89 3.99
C LYS A 62 -3.38 5.89 5.51
N PRO A 63 -2.91 6.93 6.22
CA PRO A 63 -2.90 6.95 7.69
C PRO A 63 -4.23 6.54 8.34
N GLN A 64 -5.36 6.91 7.72
CA GLN A 64 -6.71 6.62 8.22
C GLN A 64 -7.06 5.13 8.32
N PHE A 65 -6.39 4.26 7.57
CA PHE A 65 -6.55 2.80 7.59
C PHE A 65 -5.46 2.07 8.39
N GLU A 66 -4.45 2.81 8.85
CA GLU A 66 -3.30 2.27 9.57
C GLU A 66 -3.42 2.50 11.08
N VAL A 67 -4.24 3.47 11.49
CA VAL A 67 -4.54 3.77 12.90
C VAL A 67 -5.79 3.04 13.37
N GLY A 68 -5.79 2.64 14.65
CA GLY A 68 -6.91 1.96 15.29
C GLY A 68 -8.19 2.80 15.39
N ALA A 69 -9.26 2.19 15.90
CA ALA A 69 -10.57 2.83 16.04
C ALA A 69 -10.55 4.00 17.05
N GLU A 70 -9.63 3.96 18.01
CA GLU A 70 -9.41 4.95 19.06
C GLU A 70 -8.82 6.28 18.56
N ALA A 71 -8.20 6.29 17.38
CA ALA A 71 -7.61 7.50 16.81
C ALA A 71 -8.69 8.55 16.47
N LYS A 72 -8.44 9.81 16.84
CA LYS A 72 -9.41 10.90 16.67
C LYS A 72 -9.67 11.18 15.19
N ARG A 73 -10.94 11.04 14.78
CA ARG A 73 -11.44 11.34 13.45
C ARG A 73 -12.56 12.39 13.51
N ASN A 74 -12.77 13.15 12.43
CA ASN A 74 -13.97 13.98 12.30
C ASN A 74 -15.19 13.14 11.90
N LYS A 75 -16.38 13.76 11.82
CA LYS A 75 -17.64 13.09 11.39
C LYS A 75 -17.59 12.49 9.97
N LYS A 76 -16.61 12.87 9.16
CA LYS A 76 -16.37 12.38 7.79
C LYS A 76 -15.25 11.33 7.72
N GLY A 77 -14.75 10.83 8.86
CA GLY A 77 -13.68 9.84 8.89
C GLY A 77 -12.28 10.38 8.58
N VAL A 78 -12.10 11.70 8.52
CA VAL A 78 -10.78 12.32 8.34
C VAL A 78 -10.00 12.23 9.63
N LEU A 79 -8.80 11.66 9.56
CA LEU A 79 -7.88 11.59 10.68
C LEU A 79 -7.42 12.99 11.08
N LYS A 80 -7.64 13.35 12.36
CA LYS A 80 -7.17 14.60 12.96
C LYS A 80 -6.01 14.38 13.92
N ASP A 81 -5.76 13.13 14.30
CA ASP A 81 -4.68 12.76 15.19
C ASP A 81 -3.35 12.62 14.41
N GLU A 82 -2.63 13.72 14.29
CA GLU A 82 -1.32 13.72 13.63
C GLU A 82 -0.29 12.86 14.36
N LYS A 83 -0.40 12.70 15.69
CA LYS A 83 0.51 11.87 16.46
C LYS A 83 0.30 10.40 16.11
N ALA A 84 -0.96 9.96 16.04
CA ALA A 84 -1.31 8.62 15.58
C ALA A 84 -0.86 8.40 14.13
N ALA A 85 -1.08 9.37 13.24
CA ALA A 85 -0.64 9.28 11.85
C ALA A 85 0.88 9.11 11.72
N ARG A 86 1.66 9.89 12.47
CA ARG A 86 3.13 9.78 12.51
C ARG A 86 3.58 8.44 13.09
N GLY A 87 2.93 7.97 14.15
CA GLY A 87 3.21 6.67 14.77
C GLY A 87 2.98 5.51 13.79
N ALA A 88 1.82 5.49 13.13
CA ALA A 88 1.49 4.46 12.14
C ALA A 88 2.48 4.47 10.95
N ARG A 89 2.88 5.66 10.49
CA ARG A 89 3.89 5.79 9.42
C ARG A 89 5.25 5.23 9.85
N ALA A 90 5.70 5.56 11.07
CA ALA A 90 6.96 5.05 11.60
C ALA A 90 6.93 3.52 11.77
N GLU A 91 5.80 2.96 12.19
CA GLU A 91 5.62 1.51 12.29
C GLU A 91 5.69 0.83 10.92
N PHE A 92 5.03 1.40 9.91
CA PHE A 92 5.11 0.92 8.53
C PHE A 92 6.54 0.96 7.97
N GLU A 93 7.26 2.07 8.18
CA GLU A 93 8.66 2.22 7.74
C GLU A 93 9.60 1.23 8.46
N ARG A 94 9.35 0.96 9.75
CA ARG A 94 10.06 -0.09 10.51
C ARG A 94 9.79 -1.47 9.92
N LEU A 95 8.52 -1.81 9.65
CA LEU A 95 8.18 -3.10 9.05
C LEU A 95 8.79 -3.28 7.65
N CYS A 96 8.85 -2.22 6.85
CA CYS A 96 9.56 -2.25 5.57
C CYS A 96 11.02 -2.69 5.78
N THR A 97 11.70 -2.08 6.73
CA THR A 97 13.09 -2.41 7.07
C THR A 97 13.24 -3.86 7.54
N GLU A 98 12.34 -4.34 8.40
CA GLU A 98 12.32 -5.72 8.90
C GLU A 98 12.09 -6.75 7.79
N LEU A 99 11.38 -6.36 6.73
CA LEU A 99 11.17 -7.18 5.53
C LEU A 99 12.27 -7.00 4.48
N GLY A 100 13.36 -6.29 4.81
CA GLY A 100 14.49 -6.05 3.91
C GLY A 100 14.16 -5.08 2.77
N LEU A 101 13.19 -4.18 2.95
CA LEU A 101 12.82 -3.14 2.00
C LEU A 101 13.38 -1.79 2.42
N ALA A 102 14.07 -1.12 1.50
CA ALA A 102 14.46 0.28 1.62
C ALA A 102 13.40 1.18 0.98
N ALA A 103 13.00 2.24 1.68
CA ALA A 103 12.20 3.32 1.11
C ALA A 103 13.11 4.30 0.37
N LEU A 104 13.15 4.19 -0.97
CA LEU A 104 13.96 5.06 -1.83
C LEU A 104 13.35 6.44 -2.02
N HIS A 105 12.02 6.51 -1.96
CA HIS A 105 11.29 7.76 -2.04
C HIS A 105 10.02 7.69 -1.21
N ALA A 106 9.69 8.78 -0.53
CA ALA A 106 8.43 8.96 0.16
C ALA A 106 7.93 10.39 -0.09
N SER A 107 6.72 10.54 -0.63
CA SER A 107 6.15 11.85 -0.90
C SER A 107 4.66 11.91 -0.62
N ALA A 108 4.20 13.08 -0.16
CA ALA A 108 2.79 13.35 -0.01
C ALA A 108 2.09 13.31 -1.38
N CYS A 109 0.95 12.64 -1.45
CA CYS A 109 0.11 12.65 -2.64
C CYS A 109 -0.38 14.08 -2.91
N LYS A 110 -0.33 14.51 -4.17
CA LYS A 110 -0.86 15.82 -4.61
C LYS A 110 -2.39 15.89 -4.52
N ILE A 111 -3.04 14.74 -4.58
CA ILE A 111 -4.49 14.59 -4.47
C ILE A 111 -4.76 14.02 -3.08
N THR A 112 -5.59 14.72 -2.30
CA THR A 112 -6.03 14.19 -1.01
C THR A 112 -6.97 13.01 -1.23
N GLY A 113 -6.86 11.99 -0.37
CA GLY A 113 -7.78 10.85 -0.39
C GLY A 113 -9.22 11.26 -0.13
N LYS A 114 -10.16 10.31 -0.26
CA LYS A 114 -11.58 10.56 0.03
C LYS A 114 -11.72 11.25 1.40
N GLU A 115 -12.52 12.30 1.43
CA GLU A 115 -12.80 13.14 2.60
C GLU A 115 -11.66 14.09 3.05
N GLY A 116 -10.49 14.07 2.39
CA GLY A 116 -9.40 15.02 2.65
C GLY A 116 -8.25 14.49 3.51
N ASN A 117 -8.12 13.17 3.64
CA ASN A 117 -6.94 12.57 4.30
C ASN A 117 -5.68 12.78 3.45
N GLN A 118 -4.58 13.19 4.08
CA GLN A 118 -3.28 13.25 3.43
C GLN A 118 -2.70 11.83 3.33
N GLU A 119 -2.43 11.39 2.11
CA GLU A 119 -1.87 10.08 1.80
C GLU A 119 -0.44 10.24 1.28
N PHE A 120 0.35 9.17 1.31
CA PHE A 120 1.77 9.20 0.95
C PHE A 120 2.15 8.06 0.00
N PHE A 121 2.80 8.38 -1.11
CA PHE A 121 3.43 7.38 -1.96
C PHE A 121 4.78 6.98 -1.41
N TYR A 122 5.07 5.68 -1.49
CA TYR A 122 6.37 5.10 -1.20
C TYR A 122 6.87 4.32 -2.40
N LEU A 123 8.12 4.56 -2.79
CA LEU A 123 8.89 3.66 -3.64
C LEU A 123 9.77 2.79 -2.74
N LEU A 124 9.52 1.49 -2.73
CA LEU A 124 10.26 0.50 -1.96
C LEU A 124 11.05 -0.42 -2.90
N LYS A 125 12.26 -0.79 -2.51
CA LYS A 125 13.08 -1.83 -3.16
C LYS A 125 13.71 -2.75 -2.12
N ARG A 126 14.03 -3.98 -2.52
CA ARG A 126 14.81 -4.88 -1.65
C ARG A 126 16.23 -4.33 -1.46
N MET A 127 16.73 -4.38 -0.24
CA MET A 127 18.08 -3.89 0.12
C MET A 127 19.21 -4.70 -0.52
N ASN A 128 18.95 -5.95 -0.91
CA ASN A 128 19.95 -6.84 -1.51
C ASN A 128 19.94 -6.82 -3.05
N ASP A 129 19.07 -6.03 -3.67
CA ASP A 129 19.13 -5.82 -5.11
C ASP A 129 20.19 -4.73 -5.35
N GLU A 130 21.26 -5.06 -6.07
CA GLU A 130 22.29 -4.08 -6.46
C GLU A 130 21.63 -2.84 -7.09
N ILE A 131 22.05 -1.64 -6.63
CA ILE A 131 21.60 -0.35 -7.17
C ILE A 131 22.14 -0.16 -8.58
#